data_AF-A0A818A8U7-F1
#
_entry.id   AF-A0A818A8U7-F1
#
_cell.length_a   1.000
_cell.length_b   1.000
_cell.length_c   1.000
_cell.angle_alpha   90.00
_cell.angle_beta   90.00
_cell.angle_gamma   90.00
#
_symmetry.space_group_name_H-M   'P 1'
#
loop_
_entity.id
_entity.type
_entity.pdbx_description
1 polymer ?
#
loop_
_entity_poly.entity_id
_entity_poly.type
_entity_poly.pdbx_seq_one_letter_code
_entity_poly.pdbx_strand_id
1 'polypeptide(L)'
;ICFTCIDKQEFRLAQMCGIQIIVQAKELEELINYYQNRGYFEELIQLLETALDHEHAHIGISAELTRLYSKYKPQKLYSIESLKISTSNDYQSNPSTNMMITECEKEIDNMIQRAKVTNQVLVRHDVNEAMHSSINNSSLKVAPYYYNDGTSKDLLCLVGTISVPFNNGRCNIPLEIWLQTDHPLVAPLVYVTPPSNMFISSKTGNVKQDGLVILSYLKLWNHPTSNLSALFQAIFESFSESSPIFTKTSSDPVTLPSSTVSSSTEKSSESLLNPSLSTTSSKFHYYFIDFSDKFSRSIQNM
;
A
#
# COMPACT_ATOMS: atom_id res chain seq x y z
N ILE A 1 -26.71 -15.84 -23.07
CA ILE A 1 -27.48 -14.73 -22.45
C ILE A 1 -26.57 -13.87 -21.58
N CYS A 2 -25.95 -14.41 -20.50
CA CYS A 2 -25.04 -13.63 -19.64
C CYS A 2 -23.92 -12.91 -20.41
N PHE A 3 -23.16 -13.61 -21.25
CA PHE A 3 -22.11 -13.01 -22.10
C PHE A 3 -22.61 -11.86 -22.98
N THR A 4 -23.78 -12.03 -23.59
CA THR A 4 -24.43 -10.98 -24.39
C THR A 4 -24.84 -9.77 -23.55
N CYS A 5 -25.32 -9.99 -22.32
CA CYS A 5 -25.63 -8.90 -21.39
C CYS A 5 -24.36 -8.11 -21.02
N ILE A 6 -23.23 -8.79 -20.82
CA ILE A 6 -21.93 -8.15 -20.55
C ILE A 6 -21.48 -7.31 -21.75
N ASP A 7 -21.58 -7.84 -22.98
CA ASP A 7 -21.25 -7.09 -24.19
C ASP A 7 -22.13 -5.84 -24.38
N LYS A 8 -23.36 -5.87 -23.88
CA LYS A 8 -24.30 -4.75 -23.90
C LYS A 8 -24.23 -3.86 -22.67
N GLN A 9 -23.32 -4.12 -21.72
CA GLN A 9 -23.21 -3.40 -20.44
C GLN A 9 -24.50 -3.43 -19.59
N GLU A 10 -25.34 -4.44 -19.81
CA GLU A 10 -26.56 -4.69 -19.04
C GLU A 10 -26.21 -5.49 -17.78
N PHE A 11 -25.42 -4.90 -16.89
CA PHE A 11 -24.78 -5.61 -15.77
C PHE A 11 -25.77 -6.16 -14.74
N ARG A 12 -26.93 -5.52 -14.58
CA ARG A 12 -27.98 -6.05 -13.69
C ARG A 12 -28.51 -7.41 -14.17
N LEU A 13 -28.75 -7.54 -15.48
CA LEU A 13 -29.18 -8.81 -16.08
C LEU A 13 -28.03 -9.82 -16.11
N ALA A 14 -26.82 -9.34 -16.41
CA ALA A 14 -25.61 -10.17 -16.37
C ALA A 14 -25.39 -10.76 -14.97
N GLN A 15 -25.67 -10.01 -13.90
CA GLN A 15 -25.55 -10.47 -12.51
C GLN A 15 -26.56 -11.60 -12.21
N MET A 16 -27.84 -11.39 -12.55
CA MET A 16 -28.90 -12.39 -12.32
C MET A 16 -28.62 -13.72 -13.04
N CYS A 17 -28.22 -13.65 -14.31
CA CYS A 17 -27.88 -14.85 -15.08
C CYS A 17 -26.52 -15.42 -14.69
N GLY A 18 -25.57 -14.56 -14.31
CA GLY A 18 -24.19 -14.93 -13.98
C GLY A 18 -24.10 -15.79 -12.72
N ILE A 19 -24.93 -15.52 -11.70
CA ILE A 19 -24.96 -16.32 -10.47
C ILE A 19 -25.25 -17.80 -10.76
N GLN A 20 -26.16 -18.09 -11.70
CA GLN A 20 -26.53 -19.46 -12.08
C GLN A 20 -25.42 -20.19 -12.86
N ILE A 21 -24.55 -19.43 -13.52
CA ILE A 21 -23.38 -19.94 -14.27
C ILE A 21 -22.25 -20.25 -13.30
N ILE A 22 -21.87 -19.28 -12.46
CA ILE A 22 -20.69 -19.40 -11.58
C ILE A 22 -20.86 -20.37 -10.43
N VAL A 23 -22.08 -20.76 -10.08
CA VAL A 23 -22.33 -21.88 -9.16
C VAL A 23 -21.79 -23.19 -9.75
N GLN A 24 -21.72 -23.30 -11.07
CA GLN A 24 -21.09 -24.43 -11.75
C GLN A 24 -19.58 -24.19 -11.86
N ALA A 25 -18.79 -24.89 -11.06
CA ALA A 25 -17.34 -24.72 -10.98
C ALA A 25 -16.59 -24.79 -12.33
N LYS A 26 -17.13 -25.52 -13.31
CA LYS A 26 -16.53 -25.65 -14.65
C LYS A 26 -16.67 -24.39 -15.52
N GLU A 27 -17.70 -23.58 -15.29
CA GLU A 27 -18.01 -22.39 -16.09
C GLU A 27 -17.43 -21.10 -15.47
N LEU A 28 -16.97 -21.18 -14.21
CA LEU A 28 -16.44 -20.05 -13.44
C LEU A 28 -15.27 -19.36 -14.16
N GLU A 29 -14.28 -20.12 -14.60
CA GLU A 29 -13.05 -19.58 -15.22
C GLU A 29 -13.36 -18.84 -16.53
N GLU A 30 -14.24 -19.40 -17.38
CA GLU A 30 -14.63 -18.78 -18.64
C GLU A 30 -15.30 -17.42 -18.40
N LEU A 31 -16.24 -17.36 -17.44
CA LEU A 31 -16.94 -16.12 -17.13
C LEU A 31 -16.00 -15.07 -16.54
N ILE A 32 -15.12 -15.45 -15.61
CA ILE A 32 -14.11 -14.56 -15.03
C ILE A 32 -13.25 -13.94 -16.12
N ASN A 33 -12.66 -14.78 -16.98
CA ASN A 33 -11.82 -14.31 -18.07
C ASN A 33 -12.58 -13.35 -19.00
N TYR A 34 -13.87 -13.60 -19.23
CA TYR A 34 -14.70 -12.75 -20.06
C TYR A 34 -14.91 -11.34 -19.48
N TYR A 35 -15.15 -11.22 -18.18
CA TYR A 35 -15.21 -9.93 -17.46
C TYR A 35 -13.84 -9.25 -17.44
N GLN A 36 -12.78 -10.00 -17.10
CA GLN A 36 -11.42 -9.46 -16.94
C GLN A 36 -10.86 -8.90 -18.25
N ASN A 37 -11.05 -9.61 -19.37
CA ASN A 37 -10.59 -9.17 -20.69
C ASN A 37 -11.27 -7.88 -21.16
N ARG A 38 -12.44 -7.54 -20.60
CA ARG A 38 -13.19 -6.31 -20.88
C ARG A 38 -12.96 -5.21 -19.84
N GLY A 39 -12.21 -5.49 -18.78
CA GLY A 39 -11.92 -4.53 -17.71
C GLY A 39 -13.06 -4.31 -16.71
N TYR A 40 -14.12 -5.13 -16.75
CA TYR A 40 -15.29 -5.02 -15.87
C TYR A 40 -15.03 -5.70 -14.50
N PHE A 41 -14.03 -5.22 -13.77
CA PHE A 41 -13.57 -5.83 -12.51
C PHE A 41 -14.53 -5.57 -11.34
N GLU A 42 -15.14 -4.38 -11.29
CA GLU A 42 -16.06 -4.00 -10.21
C GLU A 42 -17.33 -4.85 -10.26
N GLU A 43 -17.89 -5.04 -11.45
CA GLU A 43 -19.07 -5.85 -11.70
C GLU A 43 -18.78 -7.34 -11.45
N LEU A 44 -17.58 -7.81 -11.82
CA LEU A 44 -17.13 -9.16 -11.50
C LEU A 44 -17.01 -9.38 -9.98
N ILE A 45 -16.41 -8.44 -9.25
CA ILE A 45 -16.31 -8.50 -7.80
C ILE A 45 -17.71 -8.56 -7.19
N GLN A 46 -18.63 -7.69 -7.63
CA GLN A 46 -20.00 -7.66 -7.12
C GLN A 46 -20.75 -8.98 -7.41
N LEU A 47 -20.53 -9.56 -8.59
CA LEU A 47 -21.09 -10.86 -8.96
C LEU A 47 -20.62 -11.97 -8.02
N LEU A 48 -19.31 -12.05 -7.77
CA LEU A 48 -18.71 -13.07 -6.90
C LEU A 48 -19.09 -12.85 -5.42
N GLU A 49 -19.16 -11.59 -4.95
CA GLU A 49 -19.69 -11.24 -3.63
C GLU A 49 -21.10 -11.79 -3.44
N THR A 50 -21.98 -11.56 -4.42
CA THR A 50 -23.37 -12.05 -4.37
C THR A 50 -23.44 -13.58 -4.42
N ALA A 51 -22.54 -14.21 -5.19
CA ALA A 51 -22.50 -15.66 -5.36
C ALA A 51 -21.98 -16.39 -4.13
N LEU A 52 -21.14 -15.73 -3.33
CA LEU A 52 -20.60 -16.27 -2.09
C LEU A 52 -21.70 -16.49 -1.03
N ASP A 53 -22.76 -15.68 -1.08
CA ASP A 53 -23.94 -15.81 -0.20
C ASP A 53 -24.97 -16.82 -0.74
N HIS A 54 -24.72 -17.45 -1.89
CA HIS A 54 -25.62 -18.44 -2.48
C HIS A 54 -25.43 -19.82 -1.85
N GLU A 55 -26.51 -20.61 -1.71
CA GLU A 55 -26.50 -21.94 -1.07
C GLU A 55 -25.53 -22.95 -1.72
N HIS A 56 -25.11 -22.68 -2.95
CA HIS A 56 -24.20 -23.52 -3.74
C HIS A 56 -22.83 -22.86 -3.96
N ALA A 57 -22.46 -21.91 -3.10
CA ALA A 57 -21.13 -21.33 -3.11
C ALA A 57 -20.06 -22.41 -2.89
N HIS A 58 -18.94 -22.28 -3.59
CA HIS A 58 -17.83 -23.23 -3.51
C HIS A 58 -16.50 -22.51 -3.52
N ILE A 59 -15.43 -23.25 -3.22
CA ILE A 59 -14.08 -22.69 -2.97
C ILE A 59 -13.47 -21.94 -4.16
N GLY A 60 -13.91 -22.23 -5.40
CA GLY A 60 -13.49 -21.50 -6.58
C GLY A 60 -13.93 -20.03 -6.54
N ILE A 61 -15.15 -19.77 -6.06
CA ILE A 61 -15.71 -18.42 -5.95
C ILE A 61 -14.91 -17.62 -4.91
N SER A 62 -14.61 -18.20 -3.74
CA SER A 62 -13.81 -17.51 -2.73
C SER A 62 -12.35 -17.30 -3.17
N ALA A 63 -11.74 -18.27 -3.86
CA ALA A 63 -10.38 -18.14 -4.38
C ALA A 63 -10.25 -16.99 -5.36
N GLU A 64 -11.16 -16.91 -6.31
CA GLU A 64 -11.14 -15.85 -7.32
C GLU A 64 -11.52 -14.49 -6.72
N LEU A 65 -12.47 -14.44 -5.78
CA LEU A 65 -12.79 -13.20 -5.07
C LEU A 65 -11.61 -12.71 -4.22
N THR A 66 -10.91 -13.61 -3.53
CA THR A 66 -9.72 -13.29 -2.74
C THR A 66 -8.62 -12.72 -3.63
N ARG A 67 -8.33 -13.35 -4.77
CA ARG A 67 -7.36 -12.86 -5.75
C ARG A 67 -7.73 -11.49 -6.33
N LEU A 68 -9.01 -11.26 -6.58
CA LEU A 68 -9.51 -9.95 -7.05
C LEU A 68 -9.39 -8.89 -5.96
N TYR A 69 -9.69 -9.23 -4.71
CA TYR A 69 -9.51 -8.31 -3.59
C TYR A 69 -8.03 -7.99 -3.37
N SER A 70 -7.13 -8.97 -3.38
CA SER A 70 -5.69 -8.70 -3.19
C SER A 70 -5.16 -7.71 -4.23
N LYS A 71 -5.71 -7.76 -5.45
CA LYS A 71 -5.30 -6.89 -6.56
C LYS A 71 -6.00 -5.52 -6.58
N TYR A 72 -7.32 -5.47 -6.37
CA TYR A 72 -8.13 -4.27 -6.64
C TYR A 72 -8.74 -3.65 -5.38
N LYS A 73 -8.99 -4.44 -4.34
CA LYS A 73 -9.61 -3.99 -3.07
C LYS A 73 -8.90 -4.60 -1.85
N PRO A 74 -7.59 -4.34 -1.67
CA PRO A 74 -6.81 -4.94 -0.60
C PRO A 74 -7.46 -4.71 0.77
N GLN A 75 -8.02 -3.51 0.98
CA GLN A 75 -8.75 -3.14 2.19
C GLN A 75 -9.88 -4.13 2.58
N LYS A 76 -10.64 -4.62 1.59
CA LYS A 76 -11.70 -5.60 1.83
C LYS A 76 -11.13 -6.95 2.24
N LEU A 77 -10.03 -7.38 1.63
CA LEU A 77 -9.36 -8.66 1.96
C LEU A 77 -9.00 -8.74 3.44
N TYR A 78 -8.37 -7.69 3.98
CA TYR A 78 -7.93 -7.70 5.39
C TYR A 78 -9.04 -7.47 6.39
N SER A 79 -10.11 -6.77 5.98
CA SER A 79 -11.32 -6.70 6.81
C SER A 79 -11.89 -8.10 7.07
N ILE A 80 -11.81 -9.00 6.08
CA ILE A 80 -12.28 -10.38 6.19
C ILE A 80 -11.32 -11.21 7.04
N GLU A 81 -10.01 -11.08 6.86
CA GLU A 81 -9.03 -11.76 7.72
C GLU A 81 -9.20 -11.37 9.20
N SER A 82 -9.47 -10.09 9.47
CA SER A 82 -9.72 -9.59 10.82
C SER A 82 -10.97 -10.19 11.46
N LEU A 83 -11.93 -10.69 10.66
CA LEU A 83 -13.09 -11.43 11.19
C LEU A 83 -12.67 -12.74 11.85
N LYS A 84 -11.54 -13.35 11.47
CA LYS A 84 -11.01 -14.58 12.09
C LYS A 84 -10.90 -14.45 13.61
N ILE A 85 -10.38 -13.32 14.09
CA ILE A 85 -10.19 -13.01 15.52
C ILE A 85 -11.54 -12.91 16.24
N SER A 86 -12.56 -12.35 15.58
CA SER A 86 -13.92 -12.27 16.14
C SER A 86 -14.64 -13.63 16.14
N THR A 87 -14.38 -14.48 15.14
CA THR A 87 -15.07 -15.77 14.97
C THR A 87 -14.47 -16.92 15.78
N SER A 88 -13.25 -16.79 16.30
CA SER A 88 -12.59 -17.86 17.07
C SER A 88 -13.27 -18.26 18.39
N ASN A 89 -14.31 -17.53 18.83
CA ASN A 89 -15.08 -17.84 20.04
C ASN A 89 -16.50 -18.38 19.78
N ASP A 90 -16.99 -18.41 18.53
CA ASP A 90 -18.35 -18.83 18.22
C ASP A 90 -18.37 -20.03 17.25
N TYR A 91 -19.00 -21.14 17.66
CA TYR A 91 -19.15 -22.38 16.89
C TYR A 91 -20.08 -22.24 15.64
N GLN A 92 -20.33 -21.02 15.16
CA GLN A 92 -21.26 -20.71 14.06
C GLN A 92 -20.70 -19.62 13.12
N SER A 93 -19.42 -19.67 12.77
CA SER A 93 -18.96 -18.90 11.62
C SER A 93 -19.59 -19.44 10.34
N ASN A 94 -20.27 -18.57 9.60
CA ASN A 94 -20.89 -18.86 8.29
C ASN A 94 -19.87 -19.61 7.40
N PRO A 95 -20.20 -20.77 6.82
CA PRO A 95 -19.30 -21.55 5.96
C PRO A 95 -18.62 -20.70 4.88
N SER A 96 -19.34 -19.74 4.30
CA SER A 96 -18.81 -18.81 3.31
C SER A 96 -17.73 -17.89 3.88
N THR A 97 -17.88 -17.42 5.12
CA THR A 97 -16.89 -16.59 5.82
C THR A 97 -15.61 -17.38 6.13
N ASN A 98 -15.74 -18.62 6.62
CA ASN A 98 -14.57 -19.47 6.89
C ASN A 98 -13.79 -19.80 5.63
N MET A 99 -14.50 -20.02 4.53
CA MET A 99 -13.90 -20.28 3.22
C MET A 99 -13.13 -19.06 2.73
N MET A 100 -13.66 -17.85 2.91
CA MET A 100 -12.94 -16.60 2.58
C MET A 100 -11.72 -16.37 3.47
N ILE A 101 -11.83 -16.58 4.80
CA ILE A 101 -10.70 -16.43 5.72
C ILE A 101 -9.56 -17.37 5.32
N THR A 102 -9.88 -18.65 5.10
CA THR A 102 -8.91 -19.68 4.71
C THR A 102 -8.19 -19.29 3.41
N GLU A 103 -8.92 -18.73 2.45
CA GLU A 103 -8.36 -18.37 1.16
C GLU A 103 -7.50 -17.10 1.22
N CYS A 104 -7.87 -16.13 2.05
CA CYS A 104 -7.03 -14.97 2.36
C CYS A 104 -5.68 -15.41 2.96
N GLU A 105 -5.71 -16.36 3.90
CA GLU A 105 -4.49 -16.90 4.51
C GLU A 105 -3.55 -17.58 3.51
N LYS A 106 -4.12 -18.33 2.56
CA LYS A 106 -3.35 -18.95 1.48
C LYS A 106 -2.76 -17.92 0.54
N GLU A 107 -3.48 -16.84 0.24
CA GLU A 107 -2.95 -15.78 -0.62
C GLU A 107 -1.75 -15.09 0.03
N ILE A 108 -1.79 -14.86 1.35
CA ILE A 108 -0.62 -14.36 2.11
C ILE A 108 0.55 -15.35 2.01
N ASP A 109 0.31 -16.66 2.18
CA ASP A 109 1.35 -17.68 2.01
C ASP A 109 1.93 -17.69 0.59
N ASN A 110 1.09 -17.59 -0.43
CA ASN A 110 1.52 -17.51 -1.83
C ASN A 110 2.42 -16.29 -2.05
N MET A 111 2.09 -15.15 -1.45
CA MET A 111 2.88 -13.94 -1.54
C MET A 111 4.23 -14.09 -0.82
N ILE A 112 4.24 -14.68 0.37
CA ILE A 112 5.46 -14.98 1.13
C ILE A 112 6.39 -15.91 0.34
N GLN A 113 5.84 -16.95 -0.28
CA GLN A 113 6.60 -17.87 -1.14
C GLN A 113 7.20 -17.16 -2.36
N ARG A 114 6.43 -16.28 -3.02
CA ARG A 114 6.89 -15.50 -4.18
C ARG A 114 8.03 -14.55 -3.83
N ALA A 115 8.01 -13.95 -2.64
CA ALA A 115 9.06 -13.06 -2.17
C ALA A 115 10.35 -13.78 -1.73
N LYS A 116 10.35 -15.14 -1.74
CA LYS A 116 11.53 -15.97 -1.44
C LYS A 116 12.21 -15.60 -0.11
N VAL A 117 11.42 -15.30 0.91
CA VAL A 117 11.95 -14.94 2.23
C VAL A 117 12.55 -16.17 2.92
N THR A 118 13.63 -15.96 3.66
CA THR A 118 14.39 -17.03 4.33
C THR A 118 13.59 -17.68 5.46
N ASN A 119 12.94 -16.87 6.32
CA ASN A 119 12.17 -17.38 7.46
C ASN A 119 10.67 -17.09 7.32
N GLN A 120 9.99 -17.93 6.53
CA GLN A 120 8.56 -17.76 6.22
C GLN A 120 7.66 -17.73 7.46
N VAL A 121 7.98 -18.52 8.49
CA VAL A 121 7.16 -18.60 9.71
C VAL A 121 7.19 -17.28 10.48
N LEU A 122 8.38 -16.72 10.69
CA LEU A 122 8.52 -15.44 11.40
C LEU A 122 7.97 -14.29 10.55
N VAL A 123 8.23 -14.28 9.24
CA VAL A 123 7.67 -13.26 8.35
C VAL A 123 6.14 -13.28 8.37
N ARG A 124 5.51 -14.46 8.34
CA ARG A 124 4.05 -14.58 8.42
C ARG A 124 3.52 -14.02 9.74
N HIS A 125 4.15 -14.38 10.87
CA HIS A 125 3.77 -13.86 12.17
C HIS A 125 3.85 -12.33 12.21
N ASP A 126 4.98 -11.77 11.77
CA ASP A 126 5.25 -10.34 11.76
C ASP A 126 4.30 -9.57 10.82
N VAL A 127 4.01 -10.13 9.63
CA VAL A 127 3.03 -9.56 8.69
C VAL A 127 1.65 -9.52 9.33
N ASN A 128 1.17 -10.63 9.88
CA ASN A 128 -0.15 -10.68 10.48
C ASN A 128 -0.27 -9.72 11.66
N GLU A 129 0.74 -9.68 12.54
CA GLU A 129 0.77 -8.77 13.67
C GLU A 129 0.75 -7.30 13.22
N ALA A 130 1.58 -6.94 12.24
CA ALA A 130 1.64 -5.59 11.67
C ALA A 130 0.30 -5.15 11.07
N MET A 131 -0.35 -6.05 10.32
CA MET A 131 -1.59 -5.77 9.61
C MET A 131 -2.80 -5.65 10.55
N HIS A 132 -2.82 -6.38 11.67
CA HIS A 132 -3.94 -6.34 12.63
C HIS A 132 -3.80 -5.28 13.71
N SER A 133 -2.59 -5.01 14.19
CA SER A 133 -2.38 -4.22 15.42
C SER A 133 -1.93 -2.78 15.17
N SER A 134 -1.20 -2.53 14.09
CA SER A 134 -0.31 -1.36 13.99
C SER A 134 -0.61 -0.45 12.81
N ILE A 135 -1.11 -1.00 11.70
CA ILE A 135 -1.38 -0.25 10.47
C ILE A 135 -2.88 -0.26 10.16
N ASN A 136 -3.44 0.93 9.98
CA ASN A 136 -4.80 1.11 9.46
C ASN A 136 -4.78 1.10 7.93
N ASN A 137 -5.84 0.58 7.33
CA ASN A 137 -5.97 0.45 5.89
C ASN A 137 -4.78 -0.30 5.26
N SER A 138 -4.37 -1.39 5.89
CA SER A 138 -3.19 -2.16 5.49
C SER A 138 -3.39 -2.86 4.15
N SER A 139 -2.31 -3.04 3.40
CA SER A 139 -2.25 -3.76 2.14
C SER A 139 -0.92 -4.45 2.03
N LEU A 140 -0.94 -5.75 1.76
CA LEU A 140 0.24 -6.52 1.42
C LEU A 140 0.36 -6.57 -0.10
N LYS A 141 1.56 -6.40 -0.64
CA LYS A 141 1.88 -6.61 -2.06
C LYS A 141 3.26 -7.24 -2.22
N VAL A 142 3.47 -7.94 -3.34
CA VAL A 142 4.81 -8.37 -3.78
C VAL A 142 5.20 -7.49 -4.96
N ALA A 143 6.31 -6.77 -4.84
CA ALA A 143 6.76 -5.83 -5.86
C ALA A 143 8.28 -5.82 -6.00
N PRO A 144 8.83 -5.49 -7.19
CA PRO A 144 10.26 -5.33 -7.37
C PRO A 144 10.74 -4.09 -6.62
N TYR A 145 11.62 -4.31 -5.64
CA TYR A 145 12.35 -3.26 -4.96
C TYR A 145 13.69 -3.04 -5.65
N TYR A 146 14.03 -1.79 -5.97
CA TYR A 146 15.27 -1.41 -6.64
C TYR A 146 16.28 -0.89 -5.62
N TYR A 147 17.41 -1.58 -5.49
CA TYR A 147 18.51 -1.20 -4.62
C TYR A 147 19.42 -0.17 -5.30
N ASN A 148 20.17 0.58 -4.48
CA ASN A 148 21.09 1.62 -4.96
C ASN A 148 22.27 1.05 -5.78
N ASP A 149 22.53 -0.25 -5.69
CA ASP A 149 23.54 -0.94 -6.50
C ASP A 149 23.04 -1.33 -7.92
N GLY A 150 21.79 -0.96 -8.25
CA GLY A 150 21.14 -1.26 -9.52
C GLY A 150 20.49 -2.65 -9.57
N THR A 151 20.59 -3.45 -8.51
CA THR A 151 19.89 -4.74 -8.42
C THR A 151 18.43 -4.54 -8.04
N SER A 152 17.59 -5.51 -8.38
CA SER A 152 16.20 -5.54 -7.93
C SER A 152 15.81 -6.90 -7.39
N LYS A 153 14.97 -6.93 -6.35
CA LYS A 153 14.39 -8.16 -5.80
C LYS A 153 12.90 -7.98 -5.59
N ASP A 154 12.13 -9.01 -5.83
CA ASP A 154 10.72 -9.05 -5.45
C ASP A 154 10.63 -9.20 -3.92
N LEU A 155 10.13 -8.17 -3.25
CA LEU A 155 10.00 -8.12 -1.80
C LEU A 155 8.53 -8.02 -1.40
N LEU A 156 8.24 -8.49 -0.18
CA LEU A 156 6.97 -8.19 0.48
C LEU A 156 6.96 -6.73 0.91
N CYS A 157 5.84 -6.09 0.64
CA CYS A 157 5.62 -4.70 0.96
C CYS A 157 4.28 -4.53 1.67
N LEU A 158 4.34 -4.04 2.90
CA LEU A 158 3.21 -3.66 3.73
C LEU A 158 2.96 -2.16 3.54
N VAL A 159 1.84 -1.81 2.93
CA VAL A 159 1.39 -0.43 2.73
C VAL A 159 0.26 -0.15 3.71
N GLY A 160 0.21 1.04 4.29
CA GLY A 160 -0.99 1.50 4.98
C GLY A 160 -0.74 2.81 5.71
N THR A 161 -1.51 3.09 6.75
CA THR A 161 -1.45 4.35 7.49
C THR A 161 -1.30 4.11 8.99
N ILE A 162 -0.37 4.83 9.63
CA ILE A 162 -0.28 4.90 11.08
C ILE A 162 -0.90 6.20 11.58
N SER A 163 -1.81 6.11 12.55
CA SER A 163 -2.46 7.27 13.15
C SER A 163 -1.74 7.67 14.44
N VAL A 164 -1.04 8.80 14.41
CA VAL A 164 -0.28 9.32 15.56
C VAL A 164 -0.95 10.58 16.13
N PRO A 165 -0.93 10.80 17.46
CA PRO A 165 -1.39 12.06 18.03
C PRO A 165 -0.41 13.17 17.67
N PHE A 166 -0.92 14.30 17.18
CA PHE A 166 -0.11 15.47 16.84
C PHE A 166 -0.95 16.75 16.92
N ASN A 167 -0.44 17.80 17.59
CA ASN A 167 -1.09 19.11 17.71
C ASN A 167 -2.59 19.06 18.05
N ASN A 168 -2.96 18.38 19.14
CA ASN A 168 -4.35 18.19 19.61
C ASN A 168 -5.29 17.45 18.63
N GLY A 169 -4.75 16.83 17.58
CA GLY A 169 -5.47 16.00 16.62
C GLY A 169 -4.75 14.68 16.35
N ARG A 170 -5.22 13.93 15.35
CA ARG A 170 -4.55 12.73 14.83
C ARG A 170 -3.99 13.03 13.44
N CYS A 171 -2.71 12.69 13.23
CA CYS A 171 -2.05 12.73 11.95
C CYS A 171 -1.99 11.30 11.39
N ASN A 172 -2.52 11.10 10.17
CA ASN A 172 -2.46 9.82 9.48
C ASN A 172 -1.26 9.82 8.55
N ILE A 173 -0.25 9.03 8.89
CA ILE A 173 1.01 9.00 8.16
C ILE A 173 1.02 7.76 7.28
N PRO A 174 1.01 7.90 5.95
CA PRO A 174 1.12 6.79 5.03
C PRO A 174 2.53 6.19 5.09
N LEU A 175 2.59 4.88 5.28
CA LEU A 175 3.81 4.11 5.38
C LEU A 175 3.85 3.00 4.35
N GLU A 176 5.06 2.74 3.88
CA GLU A 176 5.39 1.60 3.04
C GLU A 176 6.61 0.87 3.65
N ILE A 177 6.38 -0.36 4.11
CA ILE A 177 7.37 -1.18 4.83
C ILE A 177 7.74 -2.37 3.95
N TRP A 178 8.98 -2.41 3.52
CA TRP A 178 9.53 -3.47 2.69
C TRP A 178 10.30 -4.47 3.55
N LEU A 179 9.86 -5.72 3.55
CA LEU A 179 10.52 -6.81 4.25
C LEU A 179 11.61 -7.40 3.34
N GLN A 180 12.85 -7.40 3.81
CA GLN A 180 13.97 -7.94 3.06
C GLN A 180 13.97 -9.48 3.08
N THR A 181 14.68 -10.10 2.12
CA THR A 181 14.77 -11.56 2.01
C THR A 181 15.26 -12.24 3.29
N ASP A 182 16.17 -11.57 4.00
CA ASP A 182 16.81 -12.06 5.22
C ASP A 182 16.11 -11.56 6.50
N HIS A 183 14.90 -11.00 6.40
CA HIS A 183 14.07 -10.68 7.56
C HIS A 183 13.80 -11.95 8.40
N PRO A 184 13.86 -11.87 9.75
CA PRO A 184 14.06 -10.68 10.59
C PRO A 184 15.52 -10.35 10.94
N LEU A 185 16.52 -11.04 10.37
CA LEU A 185 17.93 -10.76 10.67
C LEU A 185 18.37 -9.37 10.18
N VAL A 186 17.78 -8.91 9.08
CA VAL A 186 17.96 -7.56 8.55
C VAL A 186 16.71 -6.73 8.78
N ALA A 187 16.90 -5.46 9.16
CA ALA A 187 15.81 -4.52 9.36
C ALA A 187 14.96 -4.32 8.09
N PRO A 188 13.65 -4.11 8.24
CA PRO A 188 12.82 -3.69 7.12
C PRO A 188 13.18 -2.28 6.65
N LEU A 189 12.87 -1.97 5.39
CA LEU A 189 13.02 -0.62 4.84
C LEU A 189 11.67 0.10 4.95
N VAL A 190 11.62 1.21 5.67
CA VAL A 190 10.39 1.95 5.94
C VAL A 190 10.42 3.28 5.21
N TYR A 191 9.37 3.56 4.46
CA TYR A 191 9.19 4.83 3.74
C TYR A 191 7.91 5.51 4.18
N VAL A 192 7.96 6.84 4.28
CA VAL A 192 6.77 7.70 4.33
C VAL A 192 6.40 8.08 2.91
N THR A 193 5.18 7.75 2.50
CA THR A 193 4.69 7.95 1.12
C THR A 193 3.52 8.94 1.10
N PRO A 194 3.79 10.25 1.30
CA PRO A 194 2.73 11.25 1.39
C PRO A 194 1.92 11.33 0.09
N PRO A 195 0.58 11.50 0.16
CA PRO A 195 -0.22 11.84 -1.01
C PRO A 195 0.20 13.20 -1.59
N SER A 196 -0.23 13.48 -2.82
CA SER A 196 0.22 14.63 -3.62
C SER A 196 0.08 16.03 -2.98
N ASN A 197 -0.67 16.15 -1.87
CA ASN A 197 -0.86 17.39 -1.12
C ASN A 197 -0.07 17.47 0.21
N MET A 198 0.74 16.47 0.52
CA MET A 198 1.57 16.38 1.73
C MET A 198 3.06 16.36 1.37
N PHE A 199 3.88 17.00 2.19
CA PHE A 199 5.32 17.10 1.98
C PHE A 199 6.09 16.55 3.18
N ILE A 200 7.22 15.89 2.91
CA ILE A 200 8.12 15.42 3.96
C ILE A 200 8.82 16.62 4.60
N SER A 201 8.81 16.64 5.93
CA SER A 201 9.51 17.62 6.74
C SER A 201 11.01 17.43 6.67
N SER A 202 11.74 18.43 6.21
CA SER A 202 13.20 18.46 6.35
C SER A 202 13.66 18.82 7.76
N LYS A 203 12.74 19.12 8.70
CA LYS A 203 13.08 19.56 10.06
C LYS A 203 13.38 18.39 10.99
N THR A 204 12.78 17.23 10.72
CA THR A 204 12.92 16.02 11.53
C THR A 204 14.02 15.16 10.92
N GLY A 205 15.15 14.99 11.62
CA GLY A 205 16.26 14.14 11.14
C GLY A 205 15.91 12.65 10.99
N ASN A 206 14.65 12.29 11.27
CA ASN A 206 14.12 10.94 11.29
C ASN A 206 13.59 10.48 9.92
N VAL A 207 13.45 11.37 8.93
CA VAL A 207 12.99 11.01 7.58
C VAL A 207 13.81 11.78 6.54
N LYS A 208 14.31 11.07 5.52
CA LYS A 208 15.01 11.68 4.37
C LYS A 208 14.03 12.34 3.40
N GLN A 209 14.55 13.17 2.50
CA GLN A 209 13.75 13.80 1.43
C GLN A 209 13.10 12.79 0.47
N ASP A 210 13.69 11.59 0.33
CA ASP A 210 13.15 10.48 -0.46
C ASP A 210 12.07 9.67 0.29
N GLY A 211 11.74 10.04 1.53
CA GLY A 211 10.76 9.37 2.37
C GLY A 211 11.33 8.27 3.25
N LEU A 212 12.61 7.90 3.11
CA LEU A 212 13.20 6.84 3.91
C LEU A 212 13.26 7.24 5.39
N VAL A 213 12.63 6.42 6.23
CA VAL A 213 12.64 6.58 7.68
C VAL A 213 13.98 6.13 8.24
N ILE A 214 14.62 7.03 8.98
CA ILE A 214 15.87 6.82 9.69
C ILE A 214 15.60 6.94 11.19
N LEU A 215 15.30 5.82 11.85
CA LEU A 215 15.20 5.77 13.32
C LEU A 215 16.42 5.08 13.92
N SER A 216 16.80 5.47 15.14
CA SER A 216 17.83 4.77 15.91
C SER A 216 17.48 3.29 16.07
N TYR A 217 16.19 2.97 16.24
CA TYR A 217 15.70 1.60 16.32
C TYR A 217 16.01 0.78 15.06
N LEU A 218 15.83 1.36 13.86
CA LEU A 218 16.17 0.68 12.59
C LEU A 218 17.69 0.53 12.41
N LYS A 219 18.48 1.52 12.83
CA LYS A 219 19.95 1.45 12.74
C LYS A 219 20.57 0.41 13.66
N LEU A 220 19.99 0.22 14.85
CA LEU A 220 20.45 -0.70 15.88
C LEU A 220 19.65 -2.01 15.88
N TRP A 221 18.94 -2.30 14.79
CA TRP A 221 18.13 -3.50 14.65
C TRP A 221 18.96 -4.75 14.91
N ASN A 222 18.50 -5.57 15.85
CA ASN A 222 19.18 -6.78 16.26
C ASN A 222 18.16 -7.86 16.65
N HIS A 223 17.90 -8.80 15.75
CA HIS A 223 17.01 -9.93 16.03
C HIS A 223 17.68 -10.94 16.99
N PRO A 224 16.99 -11.50 17.99
CA PRO A 224 15.54 -11.48 18.23
C PRO A 224 15.02 -10.33 19.11
N THR A 225 15.90 -9.42 19.55
CA THR A 225 15.49 -8.31 20.42
C THR A 225 14.68 -7.24 19.68
N SER A 226 14.90 -7.09 18.38
CA SER A 226 14.14 -6.19 17.51
C SER A 226 13.07 -6.93 16.72
N ASN A 227 11.88 -6.31 16.61
CA ASN A 227 10.71 -6.84 15.89
C ASN A 227 9.85 -5.69 15.32
N LEU A 228 8.87 -6.02 14.48
CA LEU A 228 8.01 -5.02 13.83
C LEU A 228 7.14 -4.24 14.83
N SER A 229 6.64 -4.89 15.88
CA SER A 229 5.75 -4.26 16.86
C SER A 229 6.45 -3.12 17.61
N ALA A 230 7.69 -3.35 18.06
CA ALA A 230 8.51 -2.32 18.68
C ALA A 230 9.01 -1.27 17.66
N LEU A 231 9.16 -1.63 16.37
CA LEU A 231 9.36 -0.62 15.32
C LEU A 231 8.16 0.31 15.18
N PHE A 232 6.92 -0.22 15.18
CA PHE A 232 5.72 0.62 15.13
C PHE A 232 5.61 1.53 16.34
N GLN A 233 5.95 1.03 17.53
CA GLN A 233 6.01 1.86 18.73
C GLN A 233 7.05 2.99 18.58
N ALA A 234 8.25 2.68 18.09
CA ALA A 234 9.29 3.69 17.86
C ALA A 234 8.87 4.74 16.82
N ILE A 235 8.16 4.32 15.76
CA ILE A 235 7.58 5.22 14.76
C ILE A 235 6.52 6.11 15.40
N PHE A 236 5.60 5.52 16.18
CA PHE A 236 4.53 6.24 16.87
C PHE A 236 5.08 7.32 17.80
N GLU A 237 6.04 6.96 18.64
CA GLU A 237 6.71 7.88 19.57
C GLU A 237 7.41 9.00 18.81
N SER A 238 8.26 8.66 17.84
CA SER A 238 9.04 9.64 17.08
C SER A 238 8.17 10.63 16.28
N PHE A 239 7.12 10.12 15.65
CA PHE A 239 6.24 10.94 14.81
C PHE A 239 5.16 11.70 15.60
N SER A 240 4.89 11.30 16.84
CA SER A 240 4.03 12.08 17.75
C SER A 240 4.74 13.31 18.31
N GLU A 241 6.04 13.21 18.59
CA GLU A 241 6.87 14.36 18.98
C GLU A 241 7.10 15.31 17.81
N SER A 242 7.33 14.75 16.62
CA SER A 242 7.62 15.55 15.42
C SER A 242 7.02 14.92 14.17
N SER A 243 5.94 15.53 13.64
CA SER A 243 5.29 14.97 12.46
C SER A 243 6.22 15.04 11.23
N PRO A 244 6.42 13.92 10.52
CA PRO A 244 7.27 13.87 9.34
C PRO A 244 6.59 14.47 8.10
N ILE A 245 5.29 14.76 8.16
CA ILE A 245 4.51 15.27 7.03
C ILE A 245 3.86 16.60 7.36
N PHE A 246 3.83 17.50 6.37
CA PHE A 246 3.16 18.79 6.45
C PHE A 246 2.16 18.92 5.30
N THR A 247 0.94 19.32 5.62
CA THR A 247 -0.06 19.75 4.64
C THR A 247 0.16 21.22 4.31
N LYS A 248 0.23 21.56 3.03
CA LYS A 248 0.28 22.96 2.61
C LYS A 248 -1.09 23.58 2.85
N THR A 249 -1.28 24.29 3.96
CA THR A 249 -2.43 25.18 4.12
C THR A 249 -2.27 26.35 3.17
N SER A 250 -3.17 26.46 2.18
CA SER A 250 -3.29 27.67 1.37
C SER A 250 -3.99 28.76 2.19
N SER A 251 -3.22 29.48 3.01
CA SER A 251 -3.58 30.75 3.67
C SER A 251 -2.32 31.26 4.38
N ASP A 252 -1.76 32.46 4.20
CA ASP A 252 -2.07 33.75 3.54
C ASP A 252 -0.75 34.58 3.48
N PRO A 253 -0.66 35.86 3.00
CA PRO A 253 -1.49 36.65 2.10
C PRO A 253 -0.73 37.19 0.87
N VAL A 254 -1.45 37.56 -0.19
CA VAL A 254 -0.96 38.51 -1.20
C VAL A 254 -0.98 39.91 -0.57
N THR A 255 0.19 40.47 -0.25
CA THR A 255 0.41 41.93 -0.32
C THR A 255 1.89 42.21 -0.56
N LEU A 256 2.22 42.61 -1.79
CA LEU A 256 3.52 43.18 -2.17
C LEU A 256 3.64 44.63 -1.65
N PRO A 257 4.89 45.16 -1.54
CA PRO A 257 5.25 46.21 -0.60
C PRO A 257 4.97 47.61 -1.13
N SER A 258 4.70 48.55 -0.22
CA SER A 258 4.81 49.98 -0.48
C SER A 258 5.92 50.58 0.39
N SER A 259 6.86 51.19 -0.30
CA SER A 259 8.05 51.93 0.13
C SER A 259 7.83 52.91 1.29
N THR A 260 8.79 53.03 2.20
CA THR A 260 9.27 54.33 2.69
C THR A 260 10.76 54.24 3.06
N VAL A 261 11.47 55.28 2.64
CA VAL A 261 12.91 55.55 2.61
C VAL A 261 13.45 55.96 3.98
N SER A 262 14.66 55.52 4.34
CA SER A 262 15.73 56.40 4.88
C SER A 262 17.04 55.65 5.22
N SER A 263 18.06 55.93 4.40
CA SER A 263 19.49 56.22 4.70
C SER A 263 20.21 55.59 5.92
N SER A 264 21.35 54.92 5.70
CA SER A 264 22.71 55.53 5.79
C SER A 264 23.87 54.51 5.77
N THR A 265 24.85 54.74 4.87
CA THR A 265 26.34 54.55 4.97
C THR A 265 26.94 53.17 5.34
N GLU A 266 27.58 52.46 4.40
CA GLU A 266 29.04 52.42 4.07
C GLU A 266 29.91 51.50 4.96
N LYS A 267 30.43 50.37 4.41
CA LYS A 267 31.85 50.20 4.05
C LYS A 267 32.23 48.80 3.53
N SER A 268 33.11 48.84 2.53
CA SER A 268 33.97 47.85 1.87
C SER A 268 34.61 46.76 2.75
N SER A 269 34.83 45.54 2.21
CA SER A 269 36.07 45.14 1.49
C SER A 269 36.11 43.63 1.21
N GLU A 270 36.76 43.28 0.10
CA GLU A 270 37.00 41.95 -0.50
C GLU A 270 37.77 40.95 0.37
N SER A 271 37.55 39.64 0.14
CA SER A 271 38.66 38.68 0.03
C SER A 271 38.25 37.41 -0.72
N LEU A 272 39.06 37.07 -1.73
CA LEU A 272 39.03 35.90 -2.61
C LEU A 272 39.31 34.59 -1.86
N LEU A 273 38.75 33.47 -2.37
CA LEU A 273 39.38 32.15 -2.61
C LEU A 273 38.27 31.08 -2.76
N ASN A 274 37.83 30.74 -3.98
CA ASN A 274 38.32 29.65 -4.84
C ASN A 274 37.49 28.35 -4.69
N PRO A 275 37.61 27.36 -5.60
CA PRO A 275 36.52 26.93 -6.48
C PRO A 275 36.05 25.49 -6.19
N SER A 276 34.89 25.06 -6.71
CA SER A 276 34.72 23.73 -7.32
C SER A 276 33.28 23.40 -7.71
N LEU A 277 33.20 22.74 -8.87
CA LEU A 277 32.18 21.80 -9.33
C LEU A 277 30.71 22.27 -9.31
N SER A 278 30.30 22.74 -10.48
CA SER A 278 28.97 22.46 -11.01
C SER A 278 28.71 20.95 -11.03
N THR A 279 28.14 20.41 -9.96
CA THR A 279 27.46 19.12 -10.02
C THR A 279 26.18 19.37 -10.79
N THR A 280 26.17 18.91 -12.04
CA THR A 280 24.97 18.79 -12.87
C THR A 280 23.86 18.14 -12.05
N SER A 281 22.85 18.95 -11.75
CA SER A 281 21.57 18.54 -11.19
C SER A 281 20.90 17.60 -12.18
N SER A 282 21.17 16.30 -12.06
CA SER A 282 20.32 15.28 -12.64
C SER A 282 19.07 15.18 -11.77
N LYS A 283 18.13 16.09 -12.06
CA LYS A 283 16.72 15.99 -11.68
C LYS A 283 16.19 14.65 -12.20
N PHE A 284 16.19 13.62 -11.36
CA PHE A 284 15.30 12.50 -11.56
C PHE A 284 13.95 12.89 -10.96
N HIS A 285 13.12 13.50 -11.82
CA HIS A 285 11.68 13.49 -11.65
C HIS A 285 11.26 12.02 -11.49
N TYR A 286 10.82 11.65 -10.29
CA TYR A 286 10.01 10.46 -10.12
C TYR A 286 8.72 10.71 -10.92
N TYR A 287 8.69 10.20 -12.14
CA TYR A 287 7.42 9.95 -12.80
C TYR A 287 6.71 8.90 -11.97
N PHE A 288 5.61 9.32 -11.34
CA PHE A 288 4.47 8.46 -11.10
C PHE A 288 4.24 7.65 -12.40
N ILE A 289 4.64 6.38 -12.41
CA ILE A 289 4.01 5.44 -13.31
C ILE A 289 2.73 5.07 -12.61
N ASP A 290 1.71 5.87 -12.89
CA ASP A 290 0.33 5.47 -12.73
C ASP A 290 0.15 4.21 -13.61
N PHE A 291 0.06 3.04 -12.98
CA PHE A 291 -0.10 1.76 -13.67
C PHE A 291 -1.47 1.66 -14.37
N SER A 292 -2.31 2.69 -14.28
CA SER A 292 -3.54 2.89 -15.07
C SER A 292 -3.28 3.24 -16.54
N ASP A 293 -2.16 3.88 -16.89
CA ASP A 293 -2.06 4.64 -18.16
C ASP A 293 -1.32 3.95 -19.32
N LYS A 294 -0.77 2.74 -19.12
CA LYS A 294 -0.11 1.99 -20.21
C LYS A 294 -0.99 0.97 -20.94
N PHE A 295 -2.25 0.79 -20.53
CA PHE A 295 -3.18 -0.06 -21.28
C PHE A 295 -3.97 0.70 -22.37
N SER A 296 -4.12 2.03 -22.25
CA SER A 296 -4.91 2.85 -23.18
C SER A 296 -4.21 3.28 -24.47
N ARG A 297 -2.91 2.95 -24.69
CA ARG A 297 -2.17 3.35 -25.91
C ARG A 297 -1.87 2.22 -26.89
N SER A 298 -2.36 1.00 -26.65
CA SER A 298 -2.21 -0.11 -27.61
C SER A 298 -3.47 -0.44 -28.41
N ILE A 299 -4.57 0.33 -28.24
CA ILE A 299 -5.84 0.18 -29.00
C ILE A 299 -6.11 1.43 -29.85
N GLN A 300 -5.08 1.98 -30.50
CA GLN A 300 -5.26 2.95 -31.60
C GLN A 300 -4.37 2.67 -32.82
N ASN A 301 -3.61 1.56 -32.83
CA ASN A 301 -2.81 1.12 -33.97
C ASN A 301 -2.97 -0.38 -34.25
N MET A 302 -4.22 -0.86 -34.24
CA MET A 302 -4.64 -2.11 -34.89
C MET A 302 -6.11 -2.02 -35.28
#